data_AF-A0A2G8JQ64-F1
#
_entry.id   AF-A0A2G8JQ64-F1
#
_cell.length_a   1.000
_cell.length_b   1.000
_cell.length_c   1.000
_cell.angle_alpha   90.00
_cell.angle_beta   90.00
_cell.angle_gamma   90.00
#
_symmetry.space_group_name_H-M   'P 1'
#
loop_
_entity.id
_entity.type
_entity.pdbx_description
1 polymer ?
#
loop_
_entity_poly.entity_id
_entity_poly.type
_entity_poly.pdbx_seq_one_letter_code
_entity_poly.pdbx_strand_id
1 'polypeptide(L)'
;MFPISVKTTEETMVLNTGPTSELQSTQSSTFVPTCPTNMIYGTCSCQATCEDPNGQSGCNSDFLGSEGCTCPAGFLMQGSDCVSASECGCFVAEANLVIPNGETYVNDDCTQTCSCNNNQLICEDDYTCSTDAVCDLKNGVRQCYCNEGYEGDGETCVCLYTDCKDVYDAGHTEDGVYTVLPSRWPGPAFSVYCKMDNGGGWTVFQRRIGGSTSFYRNWAAYKNGFGDVNVDFWLGNEKLYYLTNQKYYSLRFDVTTSNRDSKYALYSEFRIMSESHNYRLDRLGSHSGTTGTRTLDNNKGKDFSTYDRDNDGCDKYNCAFRHRGGWWHSDSWCNYCHSGGNHCDQFHYTGVSSCYTICTSENLNGYYNGAHGQNIFSDHDAYCDITFTEMKIRPT
;
A
#
# COMPACT_ATOMS: atom_id res chain seq x y z
N MET A 1 -48.02 37.04 -38.77
CA MET A 1 -48.63 38.16 -39.50
C MET A 1 -49.32 39.01 -38.43
N PHE A 2 -48.72 40.06 -37.87
CA PHE A 2 -48.25 41.39 -38.32
C PHE A 2 -47.38 41.97 -37.15
N PRO A 3 -46.75 43.17 -37.21
CA PRO A 3 -45.84 43.77 -38.21
C PRO A 3 -44.65 44.52 -37.51
N ILE A 4 -44.13 45.59 -38.15
CA ILE A 4 -43.16 46.64 -37.69
C ILE A 4 -41.75 46.40 -38.30
N SER A 5 -41.29 47.04 -39.40
CA SER A 5 -41.07 48.47 -39.78
C SER A 5 -40.13 49.19 -38.80
N VAL A 6 -38.90 49.61 -39.16
CA VAL A 6 -38.49 50.92 -39.73
C VAL A 6 -36.98 50.77 -40.06
N LYS A 7 -36.45 50.96 -41.28
CA LYS A 7 -36.27 52.11 -42.20
C LYS A 7 -35.03 53.00 -41.94
N THR A 8 -34.07 52.93 -42.89
CA THR A 8 -33.28 54.03 -43.53
C THR A 8 -32.25 54.81 -42.69
N THR A 9 -31.07 55.21 -43.19
CA THR A 9 -30.83 56.06 -44.38
C THR A 9 -29.40 55.98 -44.97
N GLU A 10 -29.35 56.15 -46.30
CA GLU A 10 -28.24 56.55 -47.19
C GLU A 10 -27.51 57.83 -46.74
N GLU A 11 -26.18 57.94 -46.88
CA GLU A 11 -25.42 58.37 -48.07
C GLU A 11 -25.59 59.87 -48.41
N THR A 12 -24.53 60.68 -48.28
CA THR A 12 -23.82 61.36 -49.38
C THR A 12 -22.99 62.59 -48.95
N MET A 13 -21.92 62.75 -49.72
CA MET A 13 -20.86 63.75 -49.66
C MET A 13 -21.33 65.16 -50.01
N VAL A 14 -20.60 66.16 -49.49
CA VAL A 14 -20.49 67.48 -50.13
C VAL A 14 -19.01 67.83 -50.23
N LEU A 15 -18.51 68.00 -51.46
CA LEU A 15 -17.23 68.62 -51.77
C LEU A 15 -17.36 70.14 -51.64
N ASN A 16 -16.34 70.81 -51.11
CA ASN A 16 -16.01 72.15 -51.58
C ASN A 16 -14.52 72.52 -51.39
N THR A 17 -13.88 72.80 -52.54
CA THR A 17 -12.88 73.84 -52.86
C THR A 17 -11.66 74.06 -51.96
N GLY A 18 -10.47 73.88 -52.54
CA GLY A 18 -9.18 74.36 -52.00
C GLY A 18 -9.06 75.89 -51.93
N PRO A 19 -7.97 76.41 -51.33
CA PRO A 19 -6.79 76.74 -52.13
C PRO A 19 -5.43 76.42 -51.45
N THR A 20 -4.37 76.60 -52.25
CA THR A 20 -2.93 76.39 -52.04
C THR A 20 -2.21 77.42 -51.13
N SER A 21 -0.99 77.04 -50.70
CA SER A 21 0.09 77.78 -49.97
C SER A 21 -0.11 77.89 -48.44
N GLU A 22 0.85 77.67 -47.53
CA GLU A 22 2.32 77.79 -47.55
C GLU A 22 2.95 77.06 -46.33
N LEU A 23 4.21 76.59 -46.48
CA LEU A 23 5.31 76.40 -45.50
C LEU A 23 5.03 75.90 -44.06
N GLN A 24 5.66 74.77 -43.65
CA GLN A 24 6.68 74.78 -42.58
C GLN A 24 7.39 73.42 -42.37
N SER A 25 8.72 73.50 -42.42
CA SER A 25 9.75 72.58 -41.91
C SER A 25 9.32 71.66 -40.76
N THR A 26 9.34 70.34 -40.98
CA THR A 26 9.38 69.35 -39.88
C THR A 26 10.83 69.09 -39.48
N GLN A 27 11.19 69.56 -38.28
CA GLN A 27 12.41 69.14 -37.61
C GLN A 27 12.36 67.63 -37.33
N SER A 28 13.44 66.94 -37.68
CA SER A 28 13.70 65.58 -37.23
C SER A 28 13.92 65.60 -35.71
N SER A 29 12.95 65.10 -34.95
CA SER A 29 13.20 64.78 -33.54
C SER A 29 13.80 63.37 -33.48
N THR A 30 15.04 63.29 -33.00
CA THR A 30 15.64 62.03 -32.56
C THR A 30 14.90 61.59 -31.30
N PHE A 31 14.01 60.61 -31.44
CA PHE A 31 13.36 59.94 -30.32
C PHE A 31 14.44 59.19 -29.53
N VAL A 32 14.73 59.62 -28.30
CA VAL A 32 15.58 58.85 -27.39
C VAL A 32 14.67 57.83 -26.71
N PRO A 33 14.81 56.53 -26.98
CA PRO A 33 13.99 55.53 -26.30
C PRO A 33 14.36 55.51 -24.81
N THR A 34 13.45 55.98 -23.97
CA THR A 34 13.58 55.90 -22.52
C THR A 34 13.01 54.57 -22.06
N CYS A 35 13.86 53.71 -21.52
CA CYS A 35 13.39 52.47 -20.91
C CYS A 35 12.76 52.72 -19.53
N PRO A 36 11.83 51.85 -19.09
CA PRO A 36 11.33 51.82 -17.72
C PRO A 36 12.47 51.72 -16.68
N THR A 37 12.15 52.04 -15.43
CA THR A 37 13.10 51.99 -14.30
C THR A 37 13.81 50.63 -14.25
N ASN A 38 15.13 50.65 -14.05
CA ASN A 38 16.01 49.46 -13.97
C ASN A 38 16.14 48.63 -15.27
N MET A 39 15.74 49.15 -16.42
CA MET A 39 16.00 48.55 -17.73
C MET A 39 17.05 49.34 -18.51
N ILE A 40 17.80 48.66 -19.38
CA ILE A 40 18.76 49.29 -20.29
C ILE A 40 18.28 49.13 -21.73
N TYR A 41 18.47 50.17 -22.56
CA TYR A 41 18.20 50.07 -23.99
C TYR A 41 19.39 49.41 -24.69
N GLY A 42 19.14 48.39 -25.49
CA GLY A 42 20.19 47.68 -26.22
C GLY A 42 19.63 46.69 -27.22
N THR A 43 20.52 45.90 -27.81
CA THR A 43 20.13 44.77 -28.65
C THR A 43 19.56 43.65 -27.79
N CYS A 44 18.31 43.27 -28.04
CA CYS A 44 17.63 42.17 -27.40
C CYS A 44 18.41 40.86 -27.57
N SER A 45 18.89 40.32 -26.45
CA SER A 45 19.32 38.93 -26.30
C SER A 45 18.16 38.07 -25.78
N CYS A 46 18.40 36.76 -25.63
CA CYS A 46 17.46 35.90 -24.93
C CYS A 46 17.13 36.48 -23.55
N GLN A 47 15.84 36.70 -23.30
CA GLN A 47 15.41 37.37 -22.08
C GLN A 47 15.35 36.38 -20.92
N ALA A 48 16.20 36.62 -19.93
CA ALA A 48 16.17 35.91 -18.66
C ALA A 48 15.03 36.46 -17.79
N THR A 49 14.20 35.56 -17.27
CA THR A 49 13.09 35.87 -16.35
C THR A 49 13.34 35.20 -15.00
N CYS A 50 12.57 35.54 -13.95
CA CYS A 50 12.62 34.75 -12.71
C CYS A 50 12.20 33.28 -12.92
N GLU A 51 11.47 32.96 -14.00
CA GLU A 51 11.01 31.60 -14.32
C GLU A 51 11.99 30.86 -15.26
N ASP A 52 12.81 31.60 -16.02
CA ASP A 52 13.85 31.07 -16.92
C ASP A 52 15.09 31.98 -16.89
N PRO A 53 15.98 31.80 -15.90
CA PRO A 53 17.15 32.68 -15.72
C PRO A 53 18.20 32.58 -16.83
N ASN A 54 18.15 31.51 -17.63
CA ASN A 54 19.00 31.35 -18.81
C ASN A 54 18.35 31.91 -20.09
N GLY A 55 17.07 32.30 -20.02
CA GLY A 55 16.29 32.83 -21.14
C GLY A 55 16.15 31.87 -22.32
N GLN A 56 16.39 30.57 -22.12
CA GLN A 56 16.38 29.55 -23.18
C GLN A 56 15.00 29.38 -23.82
N SER A 57 13.93 29.45 -23.02
CA SER A 57 12.54 29.37 -23.47
C SER A 57 12.09 30.65 -24.20
N GLY A 58 12.67 31.80 -23.83
CA GLY A 58 12.42 33.11 -24.44
C GLY A 58 13.28 33.40 -25.69
N CYS A 59 14.20 32.51 -26.07
CA CYS A 59 15.04 32.64 -27.27
C CYS A 59 14.21 32.41 -28.56
N ASN A 60 13.41 33.38 -28.99
CA ASN A 60 12.81 33.36 -30.32
C ASN A 60 13.75 34.01 -31.35
N SER A 61 13.95 33.37 -32.51
CA SER A 61 14.78 33.88 -33.61
C SER A 61 14.34 35.26 -34.12
N ASP A 62 13.06 35.59 -33.96
CA ASP A 62 12.48 36.85 -34.44
C ASP A 62 12.79 38.05 -33.52
N PHE A 63 13.21 37.80 -32.27
CA PHE A 63 13.50 38.84 -31.27
C PHE A 63 15.00 39.13 -31.16
N LEU A 64 15.84 38.15 -31.49
CA LEU A 64 17.30 38.22 -31.45
C LEU A 64 17.84 39.29 -32.43
N GLY A 65 18.47 40.33 -31.88
CA GLY A 65 19.09 41.41 -32.66
C GLY A 65 18.17 42.62 -32.94
N SER A 66 16.94 42.63 -32.43
CA SER A 66 16.10 43.83 -32.37
C SER A 66 16.57 44.80 -31.27
N GLU A 67 16.35 46.11 -31.42
CA GLU A 67 16.65 47.09 -30.36
C GLU A 67 15.44 47.26 -29.43
N GLY A 68 15.65 47.13 -28.12
CA GLY A 68 14.59 47.21 -27.11
C GLY A 68 15.14 47.36 -25.69
N CYS A 69 14.23 47.40 -24.71
CA CYS A 69 14.59 47.47 -23.30
C CYS A 69 14.82 46.07 -22.73
N THR A 70 16.01 45.84 -22.18
CA THR A 70 16.41 44.56 -21.57
C THR A 70 16.83 44.78 -20.12
N CYS A 71 16.77 43.72 -19.31
CA CYS A 71 17.34 43.80 -17.97
C CYS A 71 18.88 43.89 -18.04
N PRO A 72 19.50 44.77 -17.25
CA PRO A 72 20.95 44.80 -17.12
C PRO A 72 21.45 43.51 -16.47
N ALA A 73 22.73 43.20 -16.66
CA ALA A 73 23.35 42.02 -16.06
C ALA A 73 23.14 42.01 -14.53
N GLY A 74 22.70 40.86 -13.99
CA GLY A 74 22.34 40.71 -12.58
C GLY A 74 20.87 41.00 -12.25
N PHE A 75 20.05 41.37 -13.24
CA PHE A 75 18.61 41.57 -13.11
C PHE A 75 17.84 40.60 -14.01
N LEU A 76 16.69 40.13 -13.53
CA LEU A 76 15.80 39.20 -14.22
C LEU A 76 14.45 39.89 -14.45
N MET A 77 13.81 39.57 -15.57
CA MET A 77 12.51 40.15 -15.89
C MET A 77 11.40 39.47 -15.08
N GLN A 78 10.55 40.27 -14.44
CA GLN A 78 9.35 39.83 -13.74
C GLN A 78 8.18 40.74 -14.15
N GLY A 79 7.28 40.22 -15.01
CA GLY A 79 6.23 41.04 -15.62
C GLY A 79 6.82 42.08 -16.58
N SER A 80 6.69 43.36 -16.28
CA SER A 80 7.28 44.47 -17.06
C SER A 80 8.52 45.11 -16.41
N ASP A 81 8.92 44.62 -15.24
CA ASP A 81 9.98 45.23 -14.43
C ASP A 81 11.22 44.34 -14.39
N CYS A 82 12.38 44.96 -14.16
CA CYS A 82 13.62 44.25 -13.88
C CYS A 82 13.88 44.26 -12.38
N VAL A 83 13.82 43.07 -11.78
CA VAL A 83 14.11 42.82 -10.37
C VAL A 83 15.52 42.26 -10.25
N SER A 84 16.18 42.49 -9.12
CA SER A 84 17.50 41.90 -8.89
C SER A 84 17.40 40.37 -8.97
N ALA A 85 18.40 39.67 -9.48
CA ALA A 85 18.40 38.20 -9.45
C ALA A 85 18.23 37.66 -8.01
N SER A 86 18.72 38.41 -7.01
CA SER A 86 18.50 38.14 -5.59
C SER A 86 17.06 38.36 -5.11
N GLU A 87 16.19 38.96 -5.90
CA GLU A 87 14.77 39.13 -5.57
C GLU A 87 13.91 37.99 -6.14
N CYS A 88 14.44 37.22 -7.10
CA CYS A 88 13.77 36.06 -7.68
C CYS A 88 13.94 34.78 -6.82
N GLY A 89 15.05 34.63 -6.09
CA GLY A 89 15.38 33.43 -5.30
C GLY A 89 16.73 32.80 -5.68
N CYS A 90 16.90 31.50 -5.42
CA CYS A 90 18.10 30.75 -5.80
C CYS A 90 17.87 29.95 -7.08
N PHE A 91 18.79 30.06 -8.03
CA PHE A 91 18.74 29.33 -9.29
C PHE A 91 19.37 27.94 -9.18
N VAL A 92 18.58 26.88 -9.43
CA VAL A 92 19.02 25.49 -9.51
C VAL A 92 19.32 25.15 -10.97
N ALA A 93 20.60 25.18 -11.34
CA ALA A 93 21.04 25.08 -12.73
C ALA A 93 20.66 23.73 -13.40
N GLU A 94 20.75 22.63 -12.66
CA GLU A 94 20.47 21.28 -13.17
C GLU A 94 18.99 21.06 -13.55
N ALA A 95 18.08 21.75 -12.86
CA ALA A 95 16.65 21.67 -13.10
C ALA A 95 16.10 22.88 -13.88
N ASN A 96 16.97 23.84 -14.21
CA ASN A 96 16.63 25.12 -14.83
C ASN A 96 15.42 25.82 -14.15
N LEU A 97 15.43 25.87 -12.81
CA LEU A 97 14.33 26.46 -12.03
C LEU A 97 14.86 27.40 -10.94
N VAL A 98 13.99 28.27 -10.43
CA VAL A 98 14.28 29.16 -9.30
C VAL A 98 13.44 28.76 -8.09
N ILE A 99 14.09 28.52 -6.96
CA ILE A 99 13.42 28.31 -5.67
C ILE A 99 13.42 29.60 -4.83
N PRO A 100 12.28 29.98 -4.22
CA PRO A 100 12.22 31.14 -3.33
C PRO A 100 13.14 31.02 -2.11
N ASN A 101 13.46 32.16 -1.50
CA ASN A 101 14.21 32.16 -0.25
C ASN A 101 13.44 31.44 0.88
N GLY A 102 14.10 30.50 1.55
CA GLY A 102 13.53 29.63 2.59
C GLY A 102 12.99 28.29 2.08
N GLU A 103 12.92 28.10 0.76
CA GLU A 103 12.45 26.84 0.15
C GLU A 103 13.61 25.88 -0.11
N THR A 104 13.23 24.62 -0.32
CA THR A 104 14.15 23.52 -0.65
C THR A 104 13.79 22.89 -2.00
N TYR A 105 14.81 22.35 -2.65
CA TYR A 105 14.71 21.59 -3.89
C TYR A 105 15.36 20.23 -3.70
N VAL A 106 14.69 19.17 -4.17
CA VAL A 106 15.26 17.82 -4.22
C VAL A 106 15.40 17.44 -5.68
N ASN A 107 16.54 16.85 -6.03
CA ASN A 107 16.84 16.43 -7.39
C ASN A 107 16.04 15.17 -7.80
N ASP A 108 16.04 14.85 -9.10
CA ASP A 108 15.13 13.84 -9.66
C ASP A 108 15.35 12.41 -9.12
N ASP A 109 16.56 12.07 -8.70
CA ASP A 109 16.94 10.79 -8.11
C ASP A 109 16.99 10.80 -6.57
N CYS A 110 16.61 11.91 -5.93
CA CYS A 110 16.65 12.10 -4.48
C CYS A 110 18.01 11.72 -3.88
N THR A 111 19.10 12.15 -4.52
CA THR A 111 20.47 12.05 -4.00
C THR A 111 21.03 13.38 -3.52
N GLN A 112 20.35 14.49 -3.82
CA GLN A 112 20.76 15.83 -3.44
C GLN A 112 19.55 16.64 -2.97
N THR A 113 19.77 17.42 -1.92
CA THR A 113 18.84 18.47 -1.48
C THR A 113 19.54 19.82 -1.51
N CYS A 114 18.85 20.85 -1.99
CA CYS A 114 19.34 22.21 -2.06
C CYS A 114 18.43 23.14 -1.26
N SER A 115 18.99 23.91 -0.34
CA SER A 115 18.28 24.94 0.43
C SER A 115 18.67 26.34 -0.06
N CYS A 116 17.66 27.20 -0.25
CA CYS A 116 17.89 28.61 -0.58
C CYS A 116 17.86 29.49 0.67
N ASN A 117 19.02 29.99 1.10
CA ASN A 117 19.14 30.82 2.31
C ASN A 117 19.81 32.15 1.98
N ASN A 118 19.10 33.27 2.20
CA ASN A 118 19.53 34.62 1.83
C ASN A 118 19.99 34.72 0.36
N ASN A 119 19.27 34.06 -0.56
CA ASN A 119 19.60 33.94 -1.99
C ASN A 119 20.94 33.24 -2.28
N GLN A 120 21.45 32.48 -1.32
CA GLN A 120 22.56 31.57 -1.50
C GLN A 120 22.02 30.14 -1.59
N LEU A 121 22.30 29.47 -2.70
CA LEU A 121 21.99 28.06 -2.88
C LEU A 121 23.05 27.22 -2.15
N ILE A 122 22.61 26.34 -1.26
CA ILE A 122 23.46 25.39 -0.54
C ILE A 122 22.91 24.00 -0.83
N CYS A 123 23.71 23.13 -1.44
CA CYS A 123 23.30 21.78 -1.80
C CYS A 123 24.12 20.74 -1.04
N GLU A 124 23.46 19.65 -0.64
CA GLU A 124 24.02 18.53 0.13
C GLU A 124 23.68 17.22 -0.59
N ASP A 125 24.70 16.38 -0.81
CA ASP A 125 24.64 15.13 -1.60
C ASP A 125 24.41 13.86 -0.74
N ASP A 126 23.97 14.02 0.51
CA ASP A 126 23.69 12.94 1.45
C ASP A 126 22.19 12.68 1.65
N TYR A 127 21.33 13.40 0.92
CA TYR A 127 19.91 13.13 0.89
C TYR A 127 19.67 11.73 0.34
N THR A 128 19.04 10.86 1.12
CA THR A 128 18.75 9.50 0.71
C THR A 128 17.43 9.03 1.31
N CYS A 129 16.53 8.50 0.48
CA CYS A 129 15.28 7.96 0.98
C CYS A 129 15.48 6.73 1.85
N SER A 130 14.62 6.57 2.85
CA SER A 130 14.46 5.31 3.57
C SER A 130 14.24 4.15 2.59
N THR A 131 14.67 2.94 2.96
CA THR A 131 14.31 1.72 2.22
C THR A 131 12.79 1.49 2.15
N ASP A 132 12.05 2.11 3.06
CA ASP A 132 10.58 2.07 3.13
C ASP A 132 9.94 3.37 2.61
N ALA A 133 10.63 4.12 1.75
CA ALA A 133 10.13 5.30 1.07
C ALA A 133 10.37 5.25 -0.45
N VAL A 134 9.66 6.12 -1.17
CA VAL A 134 9.83 6.34 -2.60
C VAL A 134 10.12 7.81 -2.87
N CYS A 135 11.11 8.08 -3.72
CA CYS A 135 11.35 9.40 -4.29
C CYS A 135 10.24 9.70 -5.30
N ASP A 136 9.36 10.66 -4.99
CA ASP A 136 8.20 10.97 -5.83
C ASP A 136 7.90 12.47 -5.82
N LEU A 137 7.03 12.92 -6.72
CA LEU A 137 6.56 14.30 -6.82
C LEU A 137 5.06 14.35 -6.47
N LYS A 138 4.71 14.78 -5.25
CA LYS A 138 3.31 14.90 -4.82
C LYS A 138 2.95 16.36 -4.63
N ASN A 139 1.88 16.81 -5.30
CA ASN A 139 1.41 18.20 -5.26
C ASN A 139 2.50 19.24 -5.60
N GLY A 140 3.42 18.90 -6.51
CA GLY A 140 4.50 19.79 -6.94
C GLY A 140 5.73 19.82 -6.04
N VAL A 141 5.75 19.04 -4.95
CA VAL A 141 6.92 18.91 -4.07
C VAL A 141 7.56 17.55 -4.31
N ARG A 142 8.85 17.55 -4.66
CA ARG A 142 9.65 16.33 -4.77
C ARG A 142 10.36 16.09 -3.45
N GLN A 143 10.22 14.89 -2.91
CA GLN A 143 10.91 14.44 -1.71
C GLN A 143 10.73 12.92 -1.58
N CYS A 144 11.37 12.34 -0.58
CA CYS A 144 11.07 10.99 -0.14
C CYS A 144 9.70 10.96 0.55
N TYR A 145 8.83 10.05 0.11
CA TYR A 145 7.54 9.79 0.73
C TYR A 145 7.51 8.36 1.25
N CYS A 146 7.19 8.18 2.53
CA CYS A 146 7.04 6.85 3.10
C CYS A 146 6.01 6.02 2.32
N ASN A 147 6.31 4.73 2.17
CA ASN A 147 5.42 3.76 1.56
C ASN A 147 4.16 3.58 2.42
N GLU A 148 3.08 3.07 1.83
CA GLU A 148 1.84 2.80 2.54
C GLU A 148 2.07 1.92 3.78
N GLY A 149 1.54 2.35 4.93
CA GLY A 149 1.75 1.70 6.24
C GLY A 149 2.95 2.20 7.04
N TYR A 150 3.69 3.17 6.51
CA TYR A 150 4.79 3.85 7.19
C TYR A 150 4.57 5.36 7.28
N GLU A 151 5.09 5.97 8.34
CA GLU A 151 5.05 7.41 8.59
C GLU A 151 6.44 7.95 8.93
N GLY A 152 6.67 9.23 8.62
CA GLY A 152 7.92 9.92 8.89
C GLY A 152 8.20 11.01 7.84
N ASP A 153 9.44 11.46 7.77
CA ASP A 153 9.91 12.51 6.84
C ASP A 153 10.38 11.95 5.49
N GLY A 154 10.31 10.63 5.29
CA GLY A 154 10.71 9.96 4.05
C GLY A 154 12.17 9.52 4.04
N GLU A 155 13.06 10.22 4.76
CA GLU A 155 14.42 9.77 5.05
C GLU A 155 14.39 8.72 6.17
N THR A 156 13.49 8.93 7.13
CA THR A 156 13.13 7.98 8.18
C THR A 156 11.65 7.63 8.04
N CYS A 157 11.35 6.34 7.93
CA CYS A 157 9.98 5.83 7.87
C CYS A 157 9.79 4.73 8.91
N VAL A 158 8.76 4.86 9.75
CA VAL A 158 8.41 3.90 10.79
C VAL A 158 7.05 3.29 10.50
N CYS A 159 6.95 1.96 10.61
CA CYS A 159 5.66 1.28 10.43
C CYS A 159 4.74 1.59 11.61
N LEU A 160 3.52 2.03 11.32
CA LEU A 160 2.56 2.49 12.34
C LEU A 160 1.75 1.37 12.98
N TYR A 161 1.54 0.29 12.23
CA TYR A 161 0.52 -0.68 12.56
C TYR A 161 1.17 -1.97 13.03
N THR A 162 0.84 -2.41 14.24
CA THR A 162 1.35 -3.69 14.76
C THR A 162 0.46 -4.87 14.38
N ASP A 163 -0.77 -4.59 13.94
CA ASP A 163 -1.77 -5.52 13.46
C ASP A 163 -2.92 -4.77 12.74
N CYS A 164 -3.91 -5.50 12.21
CA CYS A 164 -5.06 -4.90 11.53
C CYS A 164 -5.97 -4.07 12.43
N LYS A 165 -5.90 -4.20 13.76
CA LYS A 165 -6.71 -3.38 14.67
C LYS A 165 -6.15 -1.97 14.74
N ASP A 166 -4.83 -1.82 14.76
CA ASP A 166 -4.19 -0.51 14.67
C ASP A 166 -4.51 0.16 13.32
N VAL A 167 -4.50 -0.61 12.22
CA VAL A 167 -4.94 -0.13 10.88
C VAL A 167 -6.38 0.41 10.92
N TYR A 168 -7.30 -0.36 11.50
CA TYR A 168 -8.71 0.02 11.63
C TYR A 168 -8.90 1.26 12.49
N ASP A 169 -8.17 1.37 13.61
CA ASP A 169 -8.24 2.51 14.53
C ASP A 169 -7.66 3.79 13.94
N ALA A 170 -6.74 3.67 12.97
CA ALA A 170 -6.25 4.78 12.16
C ALA A 170 -7.26 5.25 11.08
N GLY A 171 -8.43 4.63 10.98
CA GLY A 171 -9.52 5.03 10.08
C GLY A 171 -9.56 4.31 8.74
N HIS A 172 -8.68 3.33 8.51
CA HIS A 172 -8.73 2.49 7.32
C HIS A 172 -9.77 1.38 7.52
N THR A 173 -10.96 1.56 6.95
CA THR A 173 -12.09 0.64 7.15
C THR A 173 -12.40 -0.26 5.95
N GLU A 174 -11.51 -0.33 4.97
CA GLU A 174 -11.68 -1.19 3.79
C GLU A 174 -11.02 -2.55 4.00
N ASP A 175 -11.69 -3.61 3.58
CA ASP A 175 -11.10 -4.95 3.50
C ASP A 175 -9.93 -4.93 2.51
N GLY A 176 -8.76 -5.42 2.90
CA GLY A 176 -7.61 -5.34 2.01
C GLY A 176 -6.32 -5.89 2.60
N VAL A 177 -5.26 -5.80 1.81
CA VAL A 177 -3.91 -6.16 2.23
C VAL A 177 -3.24 -4.91 2.80
N TYR A 178 -2.73 -5.00 4.02
CA TYR A 178 -2.03 -3.92 4.70
C TYR A 178 -0.68 -4.40 5.21
N THR A 179 0.26 -3.46 5.38
CA THR A 179 1.57 -3.72 5.96
C THR A 179 1.53 -3.55 7.48
N VAL A 180 2.06 -4.53 8.21
CA VAL A 180 2.15 -4.49 9.68
C VAL A 180 3.55 -4.86 10.17
N LEU A 181 3.94 -4.30 11.30
CA LEU A 181 5.18 -4.61 12.00
C LEU A 181 4.88 -4.95 13.47
N PRO A 182 4.66 -6.23 13.80
CA PRO A 182 4.39 -6.64 15.17
C PRO A 182 5.55 -6.31 16.11
N SER A 183 5.22 -6.03 17.37
CA SER A 183 6.20 -5.72 18.41
C SER A 183 7.24 -6.83 18.56
N ARG A 184 8.52 -6.46 18.59
CA ARG A 184 9.69 -7.37 18.72
C ARG A 184 9.89 -8.33 17.55
N TRP A 185 9.13 -8.22 16.47
CA TRP A 185 9.41 -8.95 15.23
C TRP A 185 10.83 -8.59 14.74
N PRO A 186 11.71 -9.59 14.50
CA PRO A 186 13.11 -9.32 14.15
C PRO A 186 13.33 -9.09 12.64
N GLY A 187 12.30 -9.28 11.82
CA GLY A 187 12.37 -9.10 10.37
C GLY A 187 11.80 -7.74 9.91
N PRO A 188 11.75 -7.51 8.59
CA PRO A 188 11.04 -6.36 8.03
C PRO A 188 9.53 -6.48 8.24
N ALA A 189 8.80 -5.37 8.09
CA ALA A 189 7.34 -5.38 8.10
C ALA A 189 6.81 -6.34 7.01
N PHE A 190 5.60 -6.86 7.21
CA PHE A 190 5.02 -7.83 6.29
C PHE A 190 3.55 -7.58 6.05
N SER A 191 3.07 -8.04 4.90
CA SER A 191 1.68 -7.88 4.49
C SER A 191 0.77 -8.90 5.19
N VAL A 192 -0.40 -8.43 5.61
CA VAL A 192 -1.51 -9.24 6.16
C VAL A 192 -2.83 -8.85 5.49
N TYR A 193 -3.78 -9.78 5.43
CA TYR A 193 -5.15 -9.42 5.03
C TYR A 193 -5.90 -8.92 6.26
N CYS A 194 -6.43 -7.71 6.18
CA CYS A 194 -7.30 -7.12 7.19
C CYS A 194 -8.77 -7.23 6.79
N LYS A 195 -9.56 -7.77 7.73
CA LYS A 195 -11.01 -7.84 7.65
C LYS A 195 -11.62 -6.75 8.52
N MET A 196 -12.24 -5.76 7.88
CA MET A 196 -12.74 -4.52 8.47
C MET A 196 -14.27 -4.51 8.69
N ASP A 197 -15.00 -5.47 8.12
CA ASP A 197 -16.45 -5.61 8.33
C ASP A 197 -16.83 -5.97 9.78
N ASN A 198 -18.06 -5.59 10.20
CA ASN A 198 -18.69 -5.95 11.49
C ASN A 198 -17.84 -5.60 12.73
N GLY A 199 -17.32 -4.38 12.79
CA GLY A 199 -16.46 -3.90 13.89
C GLY A 199 -14.98 -4.22 13.71
N GLY A 200 -14.60 -4.81 12.57
CA GLY A 200 -13.29 -4.74 11.93
C GLY A 200 -12.06 -5.10 12.76
N GLY A 201 -10.90 -4.75 12.20
CA GLY A 201 -9.58 -4.92 12.83
C GLY A 201 -9.09 -6.36 12.92
N TRP A 202 -9.63 -7.28 12.12
CA TRP A 202 -9.25 -8.68 12.17
C TRP A 202 -8.07 -8.98 11.23
N THR A 203 -7.00 -9.54 11.78
CA THR A 203 -5.83 -10.01 11.03
C THR A 203 -6.04 -11.46 10.62
N VAL A 204 -6.20 -11.73 9.33
CA VAL A 204 -6.37 -13.09 8.80
C VAL A 204 -5.01 -13.79 8.72
N PHE A 205 -4.92 -15.01 9.26
CA PHE A 205 -3.68 -15.80 9.21
C PHE A 205 -3.84 -17.14 8.48
N GLN A 206 -5.08 -17.55 8.21
CA GLN A 206 -5.38 -18.71 7.39
C GLN A 206 -6.62 -18.43 6.55
N ARG A 207 -6.60 -18.85 5.29
CA ARG A 207 -7.78 -18.84 4.43
C ARG A 207 -7.76 -20.02 3.46
N ARG A 208 -8.94 -20.60 3.20
CA ARG A 208 -9.21 -21.60 2.17
C ARG A 208 -10.51 -21.23 1.43
N ILE A 209 -10.46 -21.09 0.11
CA ILE A 209 -11.60 -20.79 -0.76
C ILE A 209 -11.65 -21.72 -1.99
N GLY A 210 -10.50 -22.14 -2.51
CA GLY A 210 -10.45 -22.77 -3.85
C GLY A 210 -9.65 -24.07 -3.96
N GLY A 211 -8.93 -24.47 -2.90
CA GLY A 211 -8.09 -25.67 -2.90
C GLY A 211 -6.89 -25.60 -3.86
N SER A 212 -6.56 -24.43 -4.40
CA SER A 212 -5.48 -24.23 -5.38
C SER A 212 -4.09 -24.33 -4.74
N THR A 213 -3.99 -24.00 -3.45
CA THR A 213 -2.75 -24.15 -2.68
C THR A 213 -2.78 -25.43 -1.85
N SER A 214 -1.76 -26.29 -2.02
CA SER A 214 -1.57 -27.44 -1.15
C SER A 214 -1.13 -27.00 0.26
N PHE A 215 -1.84 -27.49 1.28
CA PHE A 215 -1.50 -27.33 2.70
C PHE A 215 -0.72 -28.54 3.25
N TYR A 216 -0.47 -29.57 2.43
CA TYR A 216 0.43 -30.67 2.78
C TYR A 216 1.89 -30.21 2.61
N ARG A 217 2.35 -29.39 3.57
CA ARG A 217 3.64 -28.70 3.55
C ARG A 217 4.51 -29.09 4.74
N ASN A 218 5.81 -28.91 4.58
CA ASN A 218 6.82 -29.22 5.58
C ASN A 218 6.88 -28.16 6.69
N TRP A 219 7.67 -28.42 7.73
CA TRP A 219 7.86 -27.51 8.86
C TRP A 219 8.30 -26.11 8.43
N ALA A 220 9.31 -26.04 7.55
CA ALA A 220 9.87 -24.78 7.09
C ALA A 220 8.84 -23.89 6.37
N ALA A 221 7.97 -24.49 5.55
CA ALA A 221 6.88 -23.76 4.90
C ALA A 221 5.85 -23.26 5.91
N TYR A 222 5.43 -24.08 6.88
CA TYR A 222 4.49 -23.64 7.92
C TYR A 222 5.09 -22.56 8.84
N LYS A 223 6.40 -22.61 9.10
CA LYS A 223 7.12 -21.57 9.83
C LYS A 223 7.08 -20.22 9.10
N ASN A 224 7.45 -20.20 7.82
CA ASN A 224 7.63 -18.98 7.03
C ASN A 224 6.32 -18.41 6.47
N GLY A 225 5.34 -19.29 6.23
CA GLY A 225 4.11 -18.99 5.51
C GLY A 225 4.16 -19.42 4.04
N PHE A 226 3.00 -19.60 3.43
CA PHE A 226 2.85 -19.99 2.03
C PHE A 226 1.46 -19.63 1.49
N GLY A 227 1.33 -19.61 0.16
CA GLY A 227 0.08 -19.33 -0.53
C GLY A 227 -0.07 -17.87 -0.94
N ASP A 228 -1.29 -17.49 -1.33
CA ASP A 228 -1.64 -16.13 -1.74
C ASP A 228 -2.64 -15.55 -0.74
N VAL A 229 -2.28 -14.42 -0.14
CA VAL A 229 -3.08 -13.70 0.87
C VAL A 229 -4.50 -13.37 0.39
N ASN A 230 -4.72 -13.28 -0.93
CA ASN A 230 -6.02 -13.03 -1.53
C ASN A 230 -6.87 -14.30 -1.70
N VAL A 231 -6.28 -15.49 -1.66
CA VAL A 231 -6.94 -16.77 -1.91
C VAL A 231 -6.63 -17.77 -0.79
N ASP A 232 -5.86 -18.83 -1.06
CA ASP A 232 -5.50 -19.87 -0.11
C ASP A 232 -4.11 -19.60 0.47
N PHE A 233 -4.01 -19.35 1.77
CA PHE A 233 -2.73 -19.10 2.43
C PHE A 233 -2.67 -19.49 3.91
N TRP A 234 -1.43 -19.62 4.38
CA TRP A 234 -1.05 -19.68 5.78
C TRP A 234 0.02 -18.61 6.04
N LEU A 235 -0.22 -17.71 7.00
CA LEU A 235 0.65 -16.54 7.24
C LEU A 235 2.08 -16.93 7.63
N GLY A 236 2.22 -18.02 8.39
CA GLY A 236 3.48 -18.48 8.96
C GLY A 236 3.46 -18.48 10.48
N ASN A 237 3.88 -19.61 11.08
CA ASN A 237 3.86 -19.80 12.52
C ASN A 237 4.76 -18.79 13.25
N GLU A 238 5.89 -18.39 12.65
CA GLU A 238 6.77 -17.40 13.28
C GLU A 238 6.09 -16.04 13.37
N LYS A 239 5.47 -15.57 12.28
CA LYS A 239 4.71 -14.31 12.26
C LYS A 239 3.52 -14.37 13.23
N LEU A 240 2.79 -15.49 13.25
CA LEU A 240 1.66 -15.71 14.15
C LEU A 240 2.08 -15.72 15.63
N TYR A 241 3.28 -16.23 15.94
CA TYR A 241 3.85 -16.19 17.28
C TYR A 241 4.04 -14.74 17.73
N TYR A 242 4.72 -13.91 16.94
CA TYR A 242 4.93 -12.50 17.31
C TYR A 242 3.61 -11.72 17.41
N LEU A 243 2.68 -11.93 16.48
CA LEU A 243 1.33 -11.34 16.53
C LEU A 243 0.60 -11.73 17.83
N THR A 244 0.56 -13.01 18.20
CA THR A 244 -0.21 -13.44 19.38
C THR A 244 0.51 -13.23 20.73
N ASN A 245 1.76 -12.76 20.71
CA ASN A 245 2.58 -12.51 21.91
C ASN A 245 2.83 -11.02 22.19
N GLN A 246 2.37 -10.10 21.33
CA GLN A 246 2.50 -8.65 21.57
C GLN A 246 1.38 -8.06 22.44
N LYS A 247 0.17 -8.62 22.37
CA LYS A 247 -1.04 -8.24 23.13
C LYS A 247 -1.85 -9.51 23.41
N TYR A 248 -3.00 -9.39 24.08
CA TYR A 248 -3.97 -10.49 24.17
C TYR A 248 -4.84 -10.50 22.91
N TYR A 249 -5.01 -11.67 22.28
CA TYR A 249 -5.79 -11.81 21.04
C TYR A 249 -6.93 -12.79 21.22
N SER A 250 -8.09 -12.47 20.64
CA SER A 250 -9.15 -13.43 20.36
C SER A 250 -8.88 -14.14 19.04
N LEU A 251 -9.31 -15.39 18.92
CA LEU A 251 -9.37 -16.13 17.65
C LEU A 251 -10.82 -16.22 17.20
N ARG A 252 -11.07 -15.89 15.95
CA ARG A 252 -12.30 -16.24 15.25
C ARG A 252 -11.97 -17.09 14.05
N PHE A 253 -12.82 -18.06 13.76
CA PHE A 253 -12.84 -18.63 12.43
C PHE A 253 -14.26 -18.72 11.88
N ASP A 254 -14.38 -18.49 10.59
CA ASP A 254 -15.61 -18.59 9.83
C ASP A 254 -15.51 -19.80 8.89
N VAL A 255 -16.61 -20.52 8.71
CA VAL A 255 -16.73 -21.67 7.81
C VAL A 255 -18.01 -21.56 7.00
N THR A 256 -17.95 -21.91 5.72
CA THR A 256 -19.13 -22.03 4.84
C THR A 256 -19.15 -23.40 4.18
N THR A 257 -20.29 -24.08 4.25
CA THR A 257 -20.53 -25.40 3.63
C THR A 257 -20.98 -25.25 2.17
N SER A 258 -21.06 -26.36 1.42
CA SER A 258 -21.52 -26.36 0.03
C SER A 258 -23.00 -26.00 -0.10
N ASN A 259 -23.78 -26.24 0.96
CA ASN A 259 -25.16 -25.81 1.08
C ASN A 259 -25.31 -24.31 1.42
N ARG A 260 -24.20 -23.56 1.49
CA ARG A 260 -24.12 -22.13 1.84
C ARG A 260 -24.47 -21.81 3.30
N ASP A 261 -24.47 -22.81 4.18
CA ASP A 261 -24.59 -22.56 5.61
C ASP A 261 -23.29 -21.95 6.12
N SER A 262 -23.38 -20.78 6.75
CA SER A 262 -22.23 -20.09 7.34
C SER A 262 -22.25 -20.22 8.86
N LYS A 263 -21.17 -20.75 9.43
CA LYS A 263 -20.97 -20.88 10.88
C LYS A 263 -19.69 -20.18 11.29
N TYR A 264 -19.58 -19.84 12.58
CA TYR A 264 -18.36 -19.29 13.13
C TYR A 264 -18.09 -19.82 14.53
N ALA A 265 -16.82 -19.85 14.91
CA ALA A 265 -16.36 -20.03 16.27
C ALA A 265 -15.57 -18.79 16.71
N LEU A 266 -15.72 -18.39 17.96
CA LEU A 266 -14.96 -17.32 18.60
C LEU A 266 -14.41 -17.82 19.94
N TYR A 267 -13.10 -17.65 20.12
CA TYR A 267 -12.39 -17.89 21.36
C TYR A 267 -11.89 -16.57 21.93
N SER A 268 -12.17 -16.35 23.21
CA SER A 268 -11.79 -15.12 23.90
C SER A 268 -10.28 -14.91 24.04
N GLU A 269 -9.48 -15.96 23.87
CA GLU A 269 -8.01 -15.90 23.94
C GLU A 269 -7.41 -16.89 22.95
N PHE A 270 -6.31 -16.51 22.31
CA PHE A 270 -5.52 -17.34 21.41
C PHE A 270 -4.04 -16.94 21.47
N ARG A 271 -3.19 -17.91 21.78
CA ARG A 271 -1.74 -17.71 21.84
C ARG A 271 -1.00 -18.98 21.48
N ILE A 272 0.05 -18.83 20.69
CA ILE A 272 0.98 -19.92 20.38
C ILE A 272 2.35 -19.65 21.00
N MET A 273 3.10 -20.71 21.28
CA MET A 273 4.48 -20.62 21.78
C MET A 273 5.49 -20.38 20.66
N SER A 274 6.75 -20.17 21.02
CA SER A 274 7.87 -20.06 20.09
C SER A 274 8.17 -21.38 19.37
N GLU A 275 9.02 -21.33 18.34
CA GLU A 275 9.49 -22.52 17.63
C GLU A 275 10.21 -23.53 18.56
N SER A 276 10.95 -23.03 19.57
CA SER A 276 11.62 -23.87 20.58
C SER A 276 10.66 -24.68 21.44
N HIS A 277 9.39 -24.33 21.45
CA HIS A 277 8.28 -25.06 22.06
C HIS A 277 7.28 -25.52 20.99
N ASN A 278 7.79 -25.84 19.80
CA ASN A 278 7.04 -26.42 18.68
C ASN A 278 5.78 -25.64 18.29
N TYR A 279 5.75 -24.32 18.47
CA TYR A 279 4.57 -23.48 18.23
C TYR A 279 3.30 -23.96 18.94
N ARG A 280 3.42 -24.60 20.11
CA ARG A 280 2.30 -25.14 20.90
C ARG A 280 1.13 -24.15 21.02
N LEU A 281 -0.11 -24.64 20.87
CA LEU A 281 -1.32 -23.87 21.15
C LEU A 281 -1.47 -23.67 22.67
N ASP A 282 -0.80 -22.65 23.22
CA ASP A 282 -0.66 -22.42 24.65
C ASP A 282 -1.96 -21.99 25.31
N ARG A 283 -2.64 -21.02 24.68
CA ARG A 283 -3.88 -20.44 25.23
C ARG A 283 -4.98 -20.52 24.19
N LEU A 284 -6.10 -21.04 24.65
CA LEU A 284 -7.36 -21.05 23.95
C LEU A 284 -8.45 -20.78 24.99
N GLY A 285 -9.12 -19.64 24.83
CA GLY A 285 -10.11 -19.10 25.77
C GLY A 285 -11.47 -19.80 25.70
N SER A 286 -12.50 -19.17 26.25
CA SER A 286 -13.85 -19.70 26.20
C SER A 286 -14.39 -19.66 24.77
N HIS A 287 -14.98 -20.77 24.33
CA HIS A 287 -15.65 -20.90 23.04
C HIS A 287 -17.05 -20.25 23.05
N SER A 288 -17.40 -19.60 21.94
CA SER A 288 -18.75 -19.17 21.58
C SER A 288 -18.93 -19.26 20.06
N GLY A 289 -20.18 -19.20 19.58
CA GLY A 289 -20.47 -19.22 18.14
C GLY A 289 -21.49 -20.30 17.76
N THR A 290 -21.54 -20.62 16.47
CA THR A 290 -22.57 -21.49 15.86
C THR A 290 -22.00 -22.81 15.32
N THR A 291 -20.70 -23.05 15.48
CA THR A 291 -20.00 -24.29 15.09
C THR A 291 -20.23 -25.47 16.04
N GLY A 292 -20.94 -25.27 17.16
CA GLY A 292 -21.18 -26.31 18.17
C GLY A 292 -20.10 -26.39 19.25
N THR A 293 -20.22 -27.34 20.18
CA THR A 293 -19.46 -27.37 21.45
C THR A 293 -18.16 -28.17 21.44
N ARG A 294 -17.78 -28.81 20.33
CA ARG A 294 -16.57 -29.64 20.21
C ARG A 294 -15.61 -29.07 19.16
N THR A 295 -15.28 -27.80 19.36
CA THR A 295 -14.48 -27.01 18.44
C THR A 295 -13.13 -26.74 19.10
N LEU A 296 -12.02 -27.06 18.42
CA LEU A 296 -10.59 -26.85 18.81
C LEU A 296 -10.15 -27.14 20.27
N ASP A 297 -11.04 -27.54 21.18
CA ASP A 297 -10.78 -27.69 22.61
C ASP A 297 -9.74 -28.80 22.86
N ASN A 298 -9.81 -29.86 22.07
CA ASN A 298 -8.88 -30.99 22.10
C ASN A 298 -7.50 -30.67 21.50
N ASN A 299 -7.37 -29.51 20.84
CA ASN A 299 -6.11 -29.00 20.29
C ASN A 299 -5.37 -28.12 21.30
N LYS A 300 -6.05 -27.63 22.35
CA LYS A 300 -5.43 -26.81 23.39
C LYS A 300 -4.29 -27.57 24.07
N GLY A 301 -3.13 -26.94 24.15
CA GLY A 301 -1.92 -27.50 24.74
C GLY A 301 -1.17 -28.49 23.83
N LYS A 302 -1.64 -28.73 22.59
CA LYS A 302 -0.94 -29.59 21.63
C LYS A 302 0.13 -28.82 20.89
N ASP A 303 1.25 -29.50 20.64
CA ASP A 303 2.35 -28.98 19.83
C ASP A 303 1.94 -29.00 18.34
N PHE A 304 2.52 -28.10 17.54
CA PHE A 304 2.28 -28.09 16.11
C PHE A 304 3.09 -29.21 15.45
N SER A 305 2.49 -29.93 14.50
CA SER A 305 3.17 -31.01 13.76
C SER A 305 3.00 -30.84 12.26
N THR A 306 4.02 -31.24 11.50
CA THR A 306 4.00 -31.36 10.04
C THR A 306 4.42 -32.77 9.63
N TYR A 307 4.26 -33.13 8.36
CA TYR A 307 4.55 -34.50 7.92
C TYR A 307 6.02 -34.92 8.10
N ASP A 308 6.93 -33.94 8.17
CA ASP A 308 8.37 -34.10 8.34
C ASP A 308 8.86 -33.82 9.77
N ARG A 309 7.96 -33.36 10.66
CA ARG A 309 8.27 -33.10 12.07
C ARG A 309 7.07 -33.45 12.94
N ASP A 310 7.15 -34.65 13.50
CA ASP A 310 6.13 -35.23 14.37
C ASP A 310 6.34 -34.77 15.82
N ASN A 311 5.48 -33.86 16.28
CA ASN A 311 5.41 -33.44 17.68
C ASN A 311 4.04 -33.76 18.29
N ASP A 312 3.20 -34.56 17.61
CA ASP A 312 1.87 -34.83 18.13
C ASP A 312 1.92 -35.94 19.19
N GLY A 313 0.85 -36.05 19.99
CA GLY A 313 0.79 -37.03 21.08
C GLY A 313 0.47 -38.46 20.60
N CYS A 314 0.56 -38.74 19.30
CA CYS A 314 0.08 -39.96 18.69
C CYS A 314 1.17 -41.02 18.50
N ASP A 315 1.28 -41.96 19.44
CA ASP A 315 2.33 -42.99 19.38
C ASP A 315 2.21 -43.97 18.19
N LYS A 316 1.08 -44.00 17.47
CA LYS A 316 0.83 -44.98 16.39
C LYS A 316 1.20 -44.49 15.00
N TYR A 317 1.14 -43.19 14.75
CA TYR A 317 1.41 -42.59 13.45
C TYR A 317 1.50 -41.07 13.57
N ASN A 318 2.24 -40.42 12.67
CA ASN A 318 2.24 -38.96 12.52
C ASN A 318 0.87 -38.48 12.00
N CYS A 319 0.15 -37.70 12.80
CA CYS A 319 -1.17 -37.16 12.46
C CYS A 319 -1.10 -36.19 11.28
N ALA A 320 -0.07 -35.34 11.20
CA ALA A 320 0.10 -34.40 10.09
C ALA A 320 0.35 -35.10 8.74
N PHE A 321 1.03 -36.24 8.74
CA PHE A 321 1.18 -37.10 7.56
C PHE A 321 -0.19 -37.67 7.11
N ARG A 322 -0.99 -38.17 8.06
CA ARG A 322 -2.27 -38.83 7.77
C ARG A 322 -3.39 -37.86 7.41
N HIS A 323 -3.50 -36.74 8.12
CA HIS A 323 -4.48 -35.67 7.84
C HIS A 323 -4.05 -34.75 6.70
N ARG A 324 -2.82 -34.92 6.19
CA ARG A 324 -2.27 -34.19 5.03
C ARG A 324 -2.23 -32.66 5.24
N GLY A 325 -1.90 -32.22 6.46
CA GLY A 325 -1.79 -30.80 6.79
C GLY A 325 -1.11 -30.57 8.14
N GLY A 326 -0.44 -29.44 8.27
CA GLY A 326 0.17 -29.01 9.52
C GLY A 326 -0.86 -28.42 10.48
N TRP A 327 -0.84 -28.86 11.74
CA TRP A 327 -1.81 -28.45 12.76
C TRP A 327 -1.35 -28.78 14.18
N TRP A 328 -2.06 -28.25 15.18
CA TRP A 328 -2.00 -28.67 16.58
C TRP A 328 -2.81 -29.96 16.79
N HIS A 329 -2.39 -31.07 16.21
CA HIS A 329 -3.18 -32.30 16.16
C HIS A 329 -3.50 -32.86 17.55
N SER A 330 -4.75 -33.28 17.76
CA SER A 330 -5.14 -33.98 18.99
C SER A 330 -4.68 -35.43 18.95
N ASP A 331 -4.38 -35.99 20.12
CA ASP A 331 -4.09 -37.40 20.35
C ASP A 331 -5.31 -38.21 20.78
N SER A 332 -6.48 -37.55 20.91
CA SER A 332 -7.72 -38.17 21.42
C SER A 332 -8.19 -39.37 20.59
N TRP A 333 -7.82 -39.41 19.30
CA TRP A 333 -8.29 -40.41 18.33
C TRP A 333 -7.20 -41.40 17.90
N CYS A 334 -6.01 -41.32 18.49
CA CYS A 334 -4.86 -42.16 18.15
C CYS A 334 -5.13 -43.66 18.32
N ASN A 335 -6.06 -44.02 19.20
CA ASN A 335 -6.39 -45.41 19.50
C ASN A 335 -7.49 -46.04 18.63
N TYR A 336 -8.22 -45.26 17.82
CA TYR A 336 -9.44 -45.71 17.14
C TYR A 336 -9.27 -46.20 15.70
N CYS A 337 -8.04 -46.45 15.25
CA CYS A 337 -7.80 -47.04 13.93
C CYS A 337 -7.99 -48.57 14.01
N HIS A 338 -9.23 -49.04 13.85
CA HIS A 338 -9.55 -50.48 13.88
C HIS A 338 -8.97 -51.20 12.66
N SER A 339 -7.92 -51.99 12.85
CA SER A 339 -7.26 -52.83 11.84
C SER A 339 -8.12 -54.01 11.30
N GLY A 340 -9.45 -53.96 11.45
CA GLY A 340 -10.38 -55.02 11.04
C GLY A 340 -11.75 -54.52 10.56
N GLY A 341 -11.98 -53.21 10.48
CA GLY A 341 -13.19 -52.61 9.89
C GLY A 341 -12.81 -51.70 8.73
N ASN A 342 -13.66 -51.59 7.70
CA ASN A 342 -13.45 -50.71 6.54
C ASN A 342 -13.56 -49.20 6.85
N HIS A 343 -13.34 -48.80 8.11
CA HIS A 343 -13.52 -47.44 8.60
C HIS A 343 -12.25 -47.00 9.33
N CYS A 344 -11.50 -46.09 8.72
CA CYS A 344 -10.48 -45.31 9.40
C CYS A 344 -11.11 -43.94 9.65
N ASP A 345 -11.75 -43.78 10.81
CA ASP A 345 -12.29 -42.48 11.20
C ASP A 345 -11.17 -41.43 11.08
N GLN A 346 -11.44 -40.33 10.39
CA GLN A 346 -10.60 -39.12 10.35
C GLN A 346 -9.29 -39.18 9.55
N PHE A 347 -9.01 -40.22 8.75
CA PHE A 347 -7.75 -40.30 7.97
C PHE A 347 -7.93 -40.52 6.46
N HIS A 348 -7.07 -39.88 5.66
CA HIS A 348 -7.01 -40.11 4.21
C HIS A 348 -6.16 -41.37 3.91
N TYR A 349 -6.76 -42.39 3.28
CA TYR A 349 -6.06 -43.61 2.86
C TYR A 349 -6.12 -43.76 1.33
N THR A 350 -4.98 -43.67 0.66
CA THR A 350 -4.87 -43.98 -0.77
C THR A 350 -4.58 -45.46 -0.96
N GLY A 351 -5.42 -46.20 -1.69
CA GLY A 351 -5.11 -47.56 -2.16
C GLY A 351 -6.10 -48.68 -1.79
N VAL A 352 -7.20 -48.38 -1.09
CA VAL A 352 -8.25 -49.36 -0.79
C VAL A 352 -9.62 -48.74 -1.08
N SER A 353 -10.38 -49.34 -2.01
CA SER A 353 -11.68 -48.82 -2.49
C SER A 353 -12.82 -48.85 -1.44
N SER A 354 -12.57 -49.33 -0.22
CA SER A 354 -13.56 -49.50 0.84
C SER A 354 -13.41 -48.52 2.01
N CYS A 355 -12.37 -47.69 2.06
CA CYS A 355 -12.16 -46.73 3.15
C CYS A 355 -12.61 -45.32 2.75
N TYR A 356 -13.56 -44.75 3.50
CA TYR A 356 -14.05 -43.37 3.31
C TYR A 356 -13.38 -42.43 4.32
N THR A 357 -12.93 -41.25 3.87
CA THR A 357 -12.42 -40.19 4.75
C THR A 357 -13.59 -39.58 5.53
N ILE A 358 -13.54 -39.61 6.87
CA ILE A 358 -14.49 -38.89 7.73
C ILE A 358 -13.93 -37.50 8.05
N CYS A 359 -14.78 -36.50 8.01
CA CYS A 359 -14.42 -35.13 8.36
C CYS A 359 -13.99 -35.03 9.82
N THR A 360 -13.14 -34.05 10.17
CA THR A 360 -12.73 -33.80 11.56
C THR A 360 -13.28 -32.45 12.01
N SER A 361 -13.72 -32.30 13.26
CA SER A 361 -14.11 -31.01 13.84
C SER A 361 -12.91 -30.22 14.41
N GLU A 362 -11.71 -30.78 14.32
CA GLU A 362 -10.53 -30.34 15.07
C GLU A 362 -9.41 -29.77 14.18
N ASN A 363 -9.60 -29.72 12.85
CA ASN A 363 -8.57 -29.27 11.90
C ASN A 363 -9.18 -28.47 10.73
N LEU A 364 -8.58 -27.33 10.36
CA LEU A 364 -9.01 -26.46 9.26
C LEU A 364 -8.04 -26.47 8.06
N ASN A 365 -6.91 -27.18 8.18
CA ASN A 365 -5.80 -27.19 7.23
C ASN A 365 -5.72 -28.45 6.35
N GLY A 366 -6.74 -29.31 6.35
CA GLY A 366 -6.79 -30.55 5.58
C GLY A 366 -6.66 -30.42 4.05
N TYR A 367 -6.93 -31.53 3.36
CA TYR A 367 -6.63 -31.76 1.95
C TYR A 367 -7.87 -31.61 1.06
N TYR A 368 -7.76 -30.89 -0.06
CA TYR A 368 -8.77 -30.88 -1.12
C TYR A 368 -8.40 -31.92 -2.18
N ASN A 369 -9.26 -32.92 -2.39
CA ASN A 369 -9.17 -33.86 -3.52
C ASN A 369 -10.26 -33.51 -4.55
N GLY A 370 -10.04 -32.47 -5.36
CA GLY A 370 -11.09 -31.89 -6.19
C GLY A 370 -12.00 -30.93 -5.42
N ALA A 371 -13.32 -30.99 -5.64
CA ALA A 371 -14.29 -29.99 -5.17
C ALA A 371 -14.74 -30.12 -3.69
N HIS A 372 -14.21 -31.08 -2.93
CA HIS A 372 -14.64 -31.34 -1.54
C HIS A 372 -13.43 -31.34 -0.60
N GLY A 373 -13.44 -30.45 0.40
CA GLY A 373 -12.43 -30.38 1.44
C GLY A 373 -12.51 -31.60 2.36
N GLN A 374 -11.53 -32.49 2.27
CA GLN A 374 -11.41 -33.65 3.15
C GLN A 374 -10.52 -33.29 4.35
N ASN A 375 -10.93 -33.68 5.56
CA ASN A 375 -10.24 -33.36 6.82
C ASN A 375 -10.16 -31.86 7.14
N ILE A 376 -11.13 -31.07 6.67
CA ILE A 376 -11.34 -29.68 7.05
C ILE A 376 -12.70 -29.64 7.75
N PHE A 377 -12.71 -29.18 9.01
CA PHE A 377 -13.84 -28.96 9.93
C PHE A 377 -15.22 -29.55 9.55
N SER A 378 -15.85 -30.28 10.46
CA SER A 378 -17.25 -30.73 10.32
C SER A 378 -17.98 -30.65 11.64
N ASP A 379 -19.26 -30.32 11.55
CA ASP A 379 -20.20 -30.46 12.66
C ASP A 379 -20.68 -31.91 12.68
N HIS A 380 -20.66 -32.54 13.85
CA HIS A 380 -20.99 -33.95 14.04
C HIS A 380 -22.31 -34.27 13.29
N ASP A 381 -22.24 -35.16 12.30
CA ASP A 381 -23.32 -35.63 11.40
C ASP A 381 -23.53 -34.86 10.07
N ALA A 382 -22.70 -33.86 9.73
CA ALA A 382 -22.79 -33.09 8.49
C ALA A 382 -21.52 -33.16 7.60
N TYR A 383 -21.76 -33.24 6.28
CA TYR A 383 -20.84 -33.55 5.18
C TYR A 383 -19.47 -32.84 5.18
N CYS A 384 -18.47 -33.47 4.53
CA CYS A 384 -17.14 -32.92 4.24
C CYS A 384 -17.21 -31.98 3.04
N ASP A 385 -17.93 -30.88 3.17
CA ASP A 385 -18.33 -30.03 2.05
C ASP A 385 -17.98 -28.55 2.26
N ILE A 386 -17.03 -28.26 3.15
CA ILE A 386 -16.54 -26.90 3.33
C ILE A 386 -16.02 -26.36 2.00
N THR A 387 -16.56 -25.21 1.63
CA THR A 387 -16.16 -24.43 0.46
C THR A 387 -15.34 -23.19 0.85
N PHE A 388 -15.45 -22.75 2.11
CA PHE A 388 -14.71 -21.61 2.63
C PHE A 388 -14.34 -21.84 4.10
N THR A 389 -13.10 -21.53 4.45
CA THR A 389 -12.74 -21.27 5.85
C THR A 389 -11.73 -20.14 5.96
N GLU A 390 -11.84 -19.36 7.02
CA GLU A 390 -10.92 -18.26 7.33
C GLU A 390 -10.69 -18.22 8.83
N MET A 391 -9.42 -18.18 9.25
CA MET A 391 -9.05 -17.94 10.65
C MET A 391 -8.40 -16.57 10.79
N LYS A 392 -8.84 -15.83 11.79
CA LYS A 392 -8.40 -14.46 12.05
C LYS A 392 -8.31 -14.16 13.52
N ILE A 393 -7.38 -13.27 13.86
CA ILE A 393 -7.12 -12.83 15.23
C ILE A 393 -7.35 -11.33 15.35
N ARG A 394 -7.73 -10.89 16.54
CA ARG A 394 -7.87 -9.46 16.86
C ARG A 394 -7.51 -9.24 18.32
N PRO A 395 -6.81 -8.15 18.68
CA PRO A 395 -6.61 -7.77 20.08
C PRO A 395 -7.94 -7.72 20.83
N THR A 396 -7.97 -8.27 22.05
CA THR A 396 -9.15 -8.30 22.93
C THR A 396 -9.37 -7.02 23.68
#